data_AF-A0A840GVY5-F1
#
_entry.id   AF-A0A840GVY5-F1
#
_cell.length_a   1.000
_cell.length_b   1.000
_cell.length_c   1.000
_cell.angle_alpha   90.00
_cell.angle_beta   90.00
_cell.angle_gamma   90.00
#
_symmetry.space_group_name_H-M   'P 1'
#
loop_
_entity.id
_entity.type
_entity.pdbx_description
1 polymer ?
#
loop_
_entity_poly.entity_id
_entity_poly.type
_entity_poly.pdbx_seq_one_letter_code
_entity_poly.pdbx_strand_id
1 'polypeptide(L)'
;MLGRGPRENMVRPAIDALFRSAALHHGPRVIGVLLSGLLSDGAAGLNAIKRCGGMTVVQDPSDAISDEMPLRAMEATTVDLCVPGAGMGDVLSELAREQAGAVLPIPPEIRLEVQIAAGERIGSDNLVAMADPVALTCPACGGVLSEVTEARPMRFRCQVGHAYTADALAKEQEGRVDEALRVALRIIEERAELVHRMASDGRRSGRAAVAEMYEARAAEYREYADMIRRVVLKSLDPPARKREV
;
A
#
# COMPACT_ATOMS: atom_id res chain seq x y z
N MET A 1 9.69 2.93 -18.88
CA MET A 1 8.75 1.93 -19.44
C MET A 1 7.32 2.38 -19.20
N LEU A 2 6.43 2.30 -20.18
CA LEU A 2 4.99 2.58 -20.02
C LEU A 2 4.22 1.27 -20.15
N GLY A 3 3.60 0.81 -19.08
CA GLY A 3 2.85 -0.44 -19.02
C GLY A 3 1.41 -0.24 -18.61
N ARG A 4 0.54 -1.19 -18.98
CA ARG A 4 -0.84 -1.29 -18.46
C ARG A 4 -1.01 -2.44 -17.48
N GLY A 5 0.11 -2.95 -16.95
CA GLY A 5 0.13 -3.98 -15.94
C GLY A 5 -0.63 -3.59 -14.66
N PRO A 6 -0.88 -4.59 -13.80
CA PRO A 6 -1.52 -4.40 -12.52
C PRO A 6 -0.78 -3.38 -11.64
N ARG A 7 -1.51 -2.75 -10.72
CA ARG A 7 -0.93 -1.81 -9.75
C ARG A 7 0.03 -2.50 -8.79
N GLU A 8 1.00 -1.74 -8.30
CA GLU A 8 1.93 -2.14 -7.25
C GLU A 8 1.84 -1.14 -6.10
N ASN A 9 1.78 -1.63 -4.87
CA ASN A 9 1.57 -0.81 -3.67
C ASN A 9 0.35 0.14 -3.82
N MET A 10 -0.69 -0.31 -4.52
CA MET A 10 -1.91 0.43 -4.90
C MET A 10 -1.72 1.66 -5.80
N VAL A 11 -0.49 1.96 -6.22
CA VAL A 11 -0.18 3.13 -7.05
C VAL A 11 0.09 2.76 -8.51
N ARG A 12 -0.15 3.74 -9.38
CA ARG A 12 0.34 3.76 -10.77
C ARG A 12 0.46 5.23 -11.21
N PRO A 13 1.65 5.74 -11.49
CA PRO A 13 2.95 5.05 -11.57
C PRO A 13 3.46 4.55 -10.19
N ALA A 14 4.27 3.49 -10.20
CA ALA A 14 4.92 2.92 -9.01
C ALA A 14 6.45 3.07 -9.14
N ILE A 15 7.11 3.45 -8.06
CA ILE A 15 8.56 3.67 -8.03
C ILE A 15 9.30 2.33 -8.21
N ASP A 16 8.83 1.27 -7.55
CA ASP A 16 9.41 -0.07 -7.68
C ASP A 16 9.45 -0.56 -9.15
N ALA A 17 8.35 -0.37 -9.88
CA ALA A 17 8.27 -0.73 -11.30
C ALA A 17 9.22 0.12 -12.16
N LEU A 18 9.32 1.42 -11.89
CA LEU A 18 10.28 2.31 -12.57
C LEU A 18 11.70 1.83 -12.36
N PHE A 19 12.11 1.64 -11.10
CA PHE A 19 13.47 1.25 -10.71
C PHE A 19 13.84 -0.13 -11.25
N ARG A 20 12.96 -1.13 -11.16
CA ARG A 20 13.20 -2.45 -11.75
C ARG A 20 13.36 -2.38 -13.27
N SER A 21 12.54 -1.58 -13.95
CA SER A 21 12.67 -1.41 -15.41
C SER A 21 13.98 -0.72 -15.79
N ALA A 22 14.43 0.29 -15.04
CA ALA A 22 15.71 0.95 -15.27
C ALA A 22 16.87 -0.03 -15.03
N ALA A 23 16.85 -0.75 -13.91
CA ALA A 23 17.86 -1.74 -13.54
C ALA A 23 18.01 -2.84 -14.61
N LEU A 24 16.89 -3.36 -15.13
CA LEU A 24 16.89 -4.39 -16.18
C LEU A 24 17.55 -3.91 -17.48
N HIS A 25 17.35 -2.65 -17.89
CA HIS A 25 17.81 -2.18 -19.19
C HIS A 25 19.17 -1.47 -19.16
N HIS A 26 19.53 -0.88 -18.02
CA HIS A 26 20.72 -0.03 -17.90
C HIS A 26 21.74 -0.51 -16.87
N GLY A 27 21.38 -1.49 -16.03
CA GLY A 27 22.29 -2.14 -15.07
C GLY A 27 23.14 -1.15 -14.26
N PRO A 28 24.48 -1.21 -14.35
CA PRO A 28 25.38 -0.37 -13.55
C PRO A 28 25.36 1.12 -13.91
N ARG A 29 24.67 1.53 -14.99
CA ARG A 29 24.50 2.95 -15.35
C ARG A 29 23.33 3.61 -14.63
N VAL A 30 22.58 2.87 -13.81
CA VAL A 30 21.44 3.41 -13.07
C VAL A 30 21.91 4.00 -11.74
N ILE A 31 21.50 5.22 -11.47
CA ILE A 31 21.54 5.83 -10.14
C ILE A 31 20.09 5.89 -9.65
N GLY A 32 19.76 5.05 -8.67
CA GLY A 32 18.46 5.06 -8.00
C GLY A 32 18.48 6.04 -6.84
N VAL A 33 17.56 6.99 -6.82
CA VAL A 33 17.46 8.00 -5.75
C VAL A 33 16.09 7.88 -5.10
N LEU A 34 16.04 7.57 -3.81
CA LEU A 34 14.80 7.52 -3.05
C LEU A 34 14.74 8.68 -2.03
N LEU A 35 13.71 9.51 -2.16
CA LEU A 35 13.54 10.74 -1.37
C LEU A 35 12.50 10.55 -0.26
N SER A 36 12.22 11.61 0.49
CA SER A 36 11.14 11.71 1.46
C SER A 36 9.80 11.16 0.90
N GLY A 37 9.14 10.32 1.68
CA GLY A 37 7.88 9.68 1.29
C GLY A 37 7.32 8.78 2.40
N LEU A 38 6.07 8.37 2.25
CA LEU A 38 5.38 7.42 3.13
C LEU A 38 5.41 6.01 2.52
N LEU A 39 5.29 4.98 3.36
CA LEU A 39 5.34 3.57 2.95
C LEU A 39 6.68 3.20 2.30
N SER A 40 6.70 2.07 1.59
CA SER A 40 7.91 1.43 1.08
C SER A 40 8.03 1.33 -0.44
N ASP A 41 7.18 2.04 -1.21
CA ASP A 41 7.29 2.06 -2.68
C ASP A 41 8.64 2.67 -3.11
N GLY A 42 9.45 1.87 -3.80
CA GLY A 42 10.80 2.22 -4.23
C GLY A 42 11.90 1.50 -3.46
N ALA A 43 11.63 0.94 -2.27
CA ALA A 43 12.62 0.20 -1.50
C ALA A 43 13.02 -1.11 -2.19
N ALA A 44 12.04 -1.87 -2.68
CA ALA A 44 12.29 -3.11 -3.44
C ALA A 44 12.95 -2.81 -4.80
N GLY A 45 12.54 -1.73 -5.45
CA GLY A 45 13.13 -1.22 -6.67
C GLY A 45 14.59 -0.80 -6.50
N LEU A 46 14.91 -0.14 -5.38
CA LEU A 46 16.27 0.30 -5.08
C LEU A 46 17.18 -0.91 -4.82
N ASN A 47 16.66 -1.93 -4.13
CA ASN A 47 17.32 -3.22 -4.02
C ASN A 47 17.58 -3.87 -5.39
N ALA A 48 16.60 -3.82 -6.30
CA ALA A 48 16.78 -4.32 -7.66
C ALA A 48 17.87 -3.56 -8.44
N ILE A 49 17.96 -2.23 -8.28
CA ILE A 49 19.06 -1.42 -8.84
C ILE A 49 20.40 -1.92 -8.30
N LYS A 50 20.52 -2.10 -6.98
CA LYS A 50 21.75 -2.58 -6.35
C LYS A 50 22.19 -3.93 -6.88
N ARG A 51 21.24 -4.88 -6.98
CA ARG A 51 21.49 -6.24 -7.48
C ARG A 51 21.89 -6.28 -8.96
N CYS A 52 21.50 -5.29 -9.75
CA CYS A 52 21.92 -5.13 -11.14
C CYS A 52 23.21 -4.29 -11.29
N GLY A 53 23.85 -3.91 -10.18
CA GLY A 53 25.13 -3.20 -10.16
C GLY A 53 25.02 -1.68 -10.22
N GLY A 54 23.81 -1.13 -10.12
CA GLY A 54 23.59 0.32 -10.07
C GLY A 54 23.90 0.92 -8.70
N MET A 55 23.92 2.25 -8.66
CA MET A 55 24.18 3.06 -7.47
C MET A 55 22.87 3.33 -6.72
N THR A 56 22.88 3.21 -5.40
CA THR A 56 21.71 3.46 -4.55
C THR A 56 21.94 4.68 -3.65
N VAL A 57 21.11 5.70 -3.81
CA VAL A 57 21.16 6.95 -3.05
C VAL A 57 19.83 7.16 -2.34
N VAL A 58 19.87 7.60 -1.09
CA VAL A 58 18.68 7.99 -0.34
C VAL A 58 18.84 9.37 0.25
N GLN A 59 17.72 10.08 0.41
CA GLN A 59 17.69 11.30 1.21
C GLN A 59 17.99 10.97 2.68
N ASP A 60 18.72 11.85 3.36
CA ASP A 60 18.96 11.74 4.80
C ASP A 60 17.61 11.75 5.57
N PRO A 61 17.29 10.70 6.35
CA PRO A 61 16.05 10.65 7.12
C PRO A 61 15.86 11.85 8.06
N SER A 62 16.95 12.46 8.54
CA SER A 62 16.90 13.60 9.47
C SER A 62 16.39 14.91 8.83
N ASP A 63 16.46 15.05 7.50
CA ASP A 63 15.95 16.23 6.78
C ASP A 63 14.74 15.92 5.89
N ALA A 64 14.26 14.67 5.91
CA ALA A 64 13.07 14.25 5.19
C ALA A 64 11.79 14.79 5.85
N ILE A 65 10.83 15.24 5.04
CA ILE A 65 9.48 15.63 5.53
C ILE A 65 8.75 14.39 6.08
N SER A 66 8.99 13.25 5.43
CA SER A 66 8.56 11.91 5.82
C SER A 66 9.73 10.96 5.62
N ASP A 67 10.26 10.46 6.73
CA ASP A 67 11.47 9.64 6.81
C ASP A 67 11.22 8.15 6.54
N GLU A 68 9.96 7.70 6.55
CA GLU A 68 9.60 6.30 6.36
C GLU A 68 10.25 5.69 5.10
N MET A 69 10.05 6.29 3.92
CA MET A 69 10.53 5.72 2.66
C MET A 69 12.07 5.61 2.59
N PRO A 70 12.87 6.64 2.96
CA PRO A 70 14.31 6.51 3.11
C PRO A 70 14.74 5.41 4.09
N LEU A 71 14.11 5.33 5.26
CA LEU A 71 14.41 4.29 6.26
C LEU A 71 14.11 2.88 5.72
N ARG A 72 12.98 2.70 5.04
CA ARG A 72 12.62 1.43 4.38
C ARG A 72 13.62 1.02 3.31
N ALA A 73 14.16 1.97 2.54
CA ALA A 73 15.22 1.67 1.58
C ALA A 73 16.50 1.18 2.25
N MET A 74 16.92 1.82 3.35
CA MET A 74 18.10 1.41 4.13
C MET A 74 17.93 0.02 4.75
N GLU A 75 16.71 -0.35 5.15
CA GLU A 75 16.39 -1.71 5.62
C GLU A 75 16.41 -2.75 4.48
N ALA A 76 15.98 -2.35 3.28
CA ALA A 76 15.79 -3.25 2.14
C ALA A 76 17.07 -3.59 1.38
N THR A 77 18.05 -2.68 1.34
CA THR A 77 19.29 -2.87 0.58
C THR A 77 20.47 -2.06 1.14
N THR A 78 21.68 -2.40 0.73
CA THR A 78 22.85 -1.57 1.01
C THR A 78 22.76 -0.28 0.20
N VAL A 79 22.55 0.83 0.89
CA VAL A 79 22.59 2.18 0.32
C VAL A 79 24.04 2.63 0.18
N ASP A 80 24.43 3.11 -1.00
CA ASP A 80 25.78 3.61 -1.25
C ASP A 80 25.98 5.01 -0.67
N LEU A 81 24.98 5.89 -0.80
CA LEU A 81 25.06 7.26 -0.30
C LEU A 81 23.76 7.68 0.40
N CYS A 82 23.92 8.27 1.58
CA CYS A 82 22.86 8.96 2.31
C CYS A 82 23.19 10.45 2.31
N VAL A 83 22.33 11.28 1.70
CA VAL A 83 22.66 12.67 1.39
C VAL A 83 21.51 13.59 1.80
N PRO A 84 21.77 14.74 2.44
CA PRO A 84 20.75 15.77 2.66
C PRO A 84 20.08 16.19 1.35
N GLY A 85 18.78 16.47 1.38
CA GLY A 85 18.01 16.87 0.21
C GLY A 85 18.60 18.08 -0.52
N ALA A 86 19.19 19.02 0.23
CA ALA A 86 19.85 20.21 -0.32
C ALA A 86 21.16 19.89 -1.09
N GLY A 87 21.89 18.84 -0.72
CA GLY A 87 23.14 18.43 -1.36
C GLY A 87 22.97 17.44 -2.51
N MET A 88 21.75 16.93 -2.71
CA MET A 88 21.46 15.85 -3.67
C MET A 88 21.85 16.23 -5.11
N GLY A 89 21.60 17.48 -5.52
CA GLY A 89 21.90 17.94 -6.89
C GLY A 89 23.38 17.91 -7.25
N ASP A 90 24.24 18.30 -6.30
CA ASP A 90 25.70 18.30 -6.48
C ASP A 90 26.23 16.88 -6.60
N VAL A 91 25.81 16.00 -5.68
CA VAL A 91 26.18 14.57 -5.70
C VAL A 91 25.78 13.89 -7.01
N LEU A 92 24.54 14.13 -7.49
CA LEU A 92 24.10 13.54 -8.76
C LEU A 92 24.89 14.07 -9.96
N SER A 93 25.28 15.34 -9.92
CA SER A 93 26.10 15.95 -10.98
C SER A 93 27.51 15.34 -11.03
N GLU A 94 28.09 14.98 -9.88
CA GLU A 94 29.37 14.29 -9.79
C GLU A 94 29.25 12.84 -10.29
N LEU A 95 28.33 12.06 -9.72
CA LEU A 95 28.12 10.65 -10.07
C LEU A 95 27.82 10.45 -11.56
N ALA A 96 27.06 11.36 -12.18
CA ALA A 96 26.74 11.27 -13.60
C ALA A 96 27.96 11.38 -14.53
N ARG A 97 29.09 11.92 -14.05
CA ARG A 97 30.36 12.02 -14.80
C ARG A 97 31.29 10.84 -14.57
N GLU A 98 31.02 10.01 -13.56
CA GLU A 98 31.83 8.84 -13.26
C GLU A 98 31.59 7.71 -14.27
N GLN A 99 32.60 6.83 -14.43
CA GLN A 99 32.43 5.62 -15.23
C GLN A 99 31.57 4.61 -14.47
N ALA A 100 30.54 4.10 -15.13
CA ALA A 100 29.70 3.06 -14.58
C ALA A 100 30.50 1.80 -14.21
N GLY A 101 30.10 1.14 -13.13
CA GLY A 101 30.72 -0.09 -12.64
C GLY A 101 30.57 -1.29 -13.58
N ALA A 102 31.03 -2.46 -13.11
CA ALA A 102 30.95 -3.69 -13.87
C ALA A 102 29.50 -4.11 -14.17
N VAL A 103 29.28 -4.67 -15.35
CA VAL A 103 27.97 -5.24 -15.73
C VAL A 103 27.74 -6.53 -14.95
N LEU A 104 26.69 -6.56 -14.13
CA LEU A 104 26.26 -7.75 -13.42
C LEU A 104 25.17 -8.51 -14.21
N PRO A 105 25.10 -9.85 -14.10
CA PRO A 105 24.00 -10.61 -14.69
C PRO A 105 22.68 -10.23 -14.03
N ILE A 106 21.65 -9.99 -14.84
CA ILE A 106 20.34 -9.57 -14.33
C ILE A 106 19.58 -10.77 -13.76
N PRO A 107 19.17 -10.73 -12.47
CA PRO A 107 18.39 -11.79 -11.86
C PRO A 107 17.07 -12.07 -12.61
N PRO A 108 16.70 -13.36 -12.81
CA PRO A 108 15.51 -13.74 -13.57
C PRO A 108 14.19 -13.22 -12.95
N GLU A 109 14.11 -13.12 -11.63
CA GLU A 109 12.96 -12.56 -10.91
C GLU A 109 12.73 -11.08 -11.20
N ILE A 110 13.79 -10.29 -11.42
CA ILE A 110 13.66 -8.87 -11.81
C ILE A 110 13.08 -8.77 -13.21
N ARG A 111 13.55 -9.61 -14.14
CA ARG A 111 13.01 -9.68 -15.51
C ARG A 111 11.53 -10.04 -15.49
N LEU A 112 11.15 -11.07 -14.73
CA LEU A 112 9.77 -11.48 -14.56
C LEU A 112 8.92 -10.32 -14.04
N GLU A 113 9.33 -9.70 -12.93
CA GLU A 113 8.65 -8.56 -12.28
C GLU A 113 8.43 -7.36 -13.24
N VAL A 114 9.39 -7.08 -14.13
CA VAL A 114 9.23 -6.06 -15.18
C VAL A 114 8.20 -6.49 -16.23
N GLN A 115 8.21 -7.74 -16.69
CA GLN A 115 7.20 -8.26 -17.62
C GLN A 115 5.79 -8.17 -17.02
N ILE A 116 5.62 -8.46 -15.73
CA ILE A 116 4.32 -8.30 -15.05
C ILE A 116 3.87 -6.84 -15.10
N ALA A 117 4.76 -5.90 -14.75
CA ALA A 117 4.47 -4.48 -14.77
C ALA A 117 4.15 -3.97 -16.20
N ALA A 118 4.69 -4.62 -17.24
CA ALA A 118 4.33 -4.35 -18.64
C ALA A 118 2.87 -4.67 -18.94
N GLY A 119 2.31 -5.67 -18.25
CA GLY A 119 1.05 -6.31 -18.58
C GLY A 119 1.21 -7.51 -19.51
N GLU A 120 2.40 -8.11 -19.58
CA GLU A 120 2.58 -9.39 -20.27
C GLU A 120 1.85 -10.51 -19.49
N ARG A 121 1.21 -11.44 -20.22
CA ARG A 121 0.51 -12.57 -19.59
C ARG A 121 1.54 -13.54 -19.02
N ILE A 122 1.44 -13.81 -17.73
CA ILE A 122 2.24 -14.82 -17.05
C ILE A 122 1.41 -16.09 -16.99
N GLY A 123 1.99 -17.22 -17.38
CA GLY A 123 1.39 -18.53 -17.11
C GLY A 123 1.31 -18.78 -15.60
N SER A 124 0.25 -19.42 -15.14
CA SER A 124 0.04 -19.81 -13.73
C SER A 124 1.26 -20.46 -13.09
N ASP A 125 2.03 -21.20 -13.88
CA ASP A 125 3.10 -22.08 -13.44
C ASP A 125 4.32 -21.30 -12.90
N ASN A 126 4.55 -20.07 -13.36
CA ASN A 126 5.69 -19.25 -12.92
C ASN A 126 5.44 -18.51 -11.60
N LEU A 127 4.18 -18.25 -11.22
CA LEU A 127 3.87 -17.59 -9.94
C LEU A 127 3.99 -18.56 -8.76
N VAL A 128 3.60 -19.83 -8.96
CA VAL A 128 3.60 -20.85 -7.91
C VAL A 128 5.03 -21.24 -7.50
N ALA A 129 6.00 -21.11 -8.40
CA ALA A 129 7.39 -21.46 -8.12
C ALA A 129 8.13 -20.46 -7.22
N MET A 130 7.58 -19.27 -6.98
CA MET A 130 8.28 -18.17 -6.29
C MET A 130 7.53 -17.59 -5.10
N ALA A 131 6.36 -18.15 -4.75
CA ALA A 131 5.51 -17.58 -3.72
C ALA A 131 4.61 -18.60 -3.02
N ASP A 132 4.58 -18.55 -1.69
CA ASP A 132 3.75 -19.41 -0.85
C ASP A 132 2.35 -18.79 -0.66
N PRO A 133 1.25 -19.50 -0.97
CA PRO A 133 -0.10 -18.98 -0.76
C PRO A 133 -0.35 -18.64 0.71
N VAL A 134 -0.96 -17.48 0.97
CA VAL A 134 -1.32 -17.04 2.32
C VAL A 134 -2.83 -16.83 2.43
N ALA A 135 -3.35 -16.88 3.66
CA ALA A 135 -4.76 -16.64 3.97
C ALA A 135 -5.15 -15.15 3.92
N LEU A 136 -4.68 -14.44 2.89
CA LEU A 136 -4.96 -13.03 2.64
C LEU A 136 -5.55 -12.83 1.25
N THR A 137 -6.37 -11.80 1.11
CA THR A 137 -7.05 -11.47 -0.14
C THR A 137 -6.54 -10.16 -0.71
N CYS A 138 -6.32 -10.13 -2.02
CA CYS A 138 -5.90 -8.95 -2.75
C CYS A 138 -6.97 -7.86 -2.67
N PRO A 139 -6.66 -6.68 -2.12
CA PRO A 139 -7.63 -5.60 -1.98
C PRO A 139 -8.20 -5.11 -3.31
N ALA A 140 -7.40 -5.15 -4.39
CA ALA A 140 -7.79 -4.63 -5.70
C ALA A 140 -8.69 -5.57 -6.51
N CYS A 141 -8.55 -6.90 -6.37
CA CYS A 141 -9.24 -7.86 -7.23
C CYS A 141 -9.93 -9.02 -6.52
N GLY A 142 -9.81 -9.15 -5.20
CA GLY A 142 -10.44 -10.24 -4.45
C GLY A 142 -9.77 -11.61 -4.61
N GLY A 143 -8.64 -11.71 -5.32
CA GLY A 143 -7.90 -12.96 -5.50
C GLY A 143 -7.04 -13.33 -4.31
N VAL A 144 -6.63 -14.60 -4.22
CA VAL A 144 -5.69 -15.08 -3.19
C VAL A 144 -4.32 -14.41 -3.36
N LEU A 145 -3.70 -14.01 -2.26
CA LEU A 145 -2.33 -13.52 -2.22
C LEU A 145 -1.36 -14.66 -1.91
N SER A 146 -0.17 -14.56 -2.48
CA SER A 146 0.99 -15.38 -2.13
C SER A 146 2.13 -14.47 -1.65
N GLU A 147 2.87 -14.89 -0.63
CA GLU A 147 4.08 -14.21 -0.16
C GLU A 147 5.26 -14.58 -1.05
N VAL A 148 5.99 -13.59 -1.55
CA VAL A 148 7.17 -13.80 -2.41
C VAL A 148 8.35 -14.25 -1.56
N THR A 149 8.87 -15.45 -1.82
CA THR A 149 9.96 -16.05 -1.06
C THR A 149 11.24 -15.21 -1.15
N GLU A 150 11.94 -15.02 -0.02
CA GLU A 150 13.20 -14.26 0.09
C GLU A 150 13.14 -12.77 -0.36
N ALA A 151 11.94 -12.21 -0.52
CA ALA A 151 11.80 -10.79 -0.85
C ALA A 151 12.17 -9.88 0.34
N ARG A 152 12.96 -8.84 0.07
CA ARG A 152 13.23 -7.74 1.01
C ARG A 152 12.90 -6.39 0.37
N PRO A 153 11.94 -5.61 0.92
CA PRO A 153 11.06 -5.93 2.06
C PRO A 153 10.07 -7.08 1.75
N MET A 154 9.36 -7.58 2.78
CA MET A 154 8.32 -8.61 2.63
C MET A 154 7.25 -8.16 1.62
N ARG A 155 6.97 -9.01 0.61
CA ARG A 155 6.09 -8.70 -0.53
C ARG A 155 5.06 -9.79 -0.77
N PHE A 156 3.88 -9.37 -1.23
CA PHE A 156 2.76 -10.21 -1.59
C PHE A 156 2.36 -9.98 -3.04
N ARG A 157 1.86 -11.02 -3.70
CA ARG A 157 1.40 -10.95 -5.09
C ARG A 157 0.12 -11.76 -5.28
N CYS A 158 -0.84 -11.21 -6.01
CA CYS A 158 -2.07 -11.94 -6.38
C CYS A 158 -1.93 -12.64 -7.72
N GLN A 159 -2.85 -13.56 -8.02
CA GLN A 159 -2.89 -14.30 -9.30
C GLN A 159 -3.04 -13.41 -10.55
N VAL A 160 -3.63 -12.22 -10.40
CA VAL A 160 -3.77 -11.22 -11.49
C VAL A 160 -2.47 -10.40 -11.66
N GLY A 161 -1.57 -10.44 -10.67
CA GLY A 161 -0.30 -9.73 -10.68
C GLY A 161 -0.27 -8.40 -9.91
N HIS A 162 -1.30 -8.05 -9.13
CA HIS A 162 -1.16 -6.95 -8.16
C HIS A 162 -0.10 -7.32 -7.12
N ALA A 163 0.76 -6.37 -6.79
CA ALA A 163 1.83 -6.55 -5.82
C ALA A 163 1.74 -5.54 -4.68
N TYR A 164 2.13 -5.97 -3.49
CA TYR A 164 2.05 -5.17 -2.26
C TYR A 164 3.26 -5.45 -1.38
N THR A 165 3.83 -4.42 -0.79
CA THR A 165 4.65 -4.55 0.41
C THR A 165 3.75 -4.77 1.63
N ALA A 166 4.30 -5.38 2.69
CA ALA A 166 3.53 -5.72 3.89
C ALA A 166 2.87 -4.51 4.56
N ASP A 167 3.57 -3.37 4.63
CA ASP A 167 3.05 -2.11 5.18
C ASP A 167 1.95 -1.51 4.29
N ALA A 168 2.11 -1.53 2.96
CA ALA A 168 1.07 -1.07 2.04
C ALA A 168 -0.19 -1.95 2.13
N LEU A 169 -0.03 -3.27 2.25
CA LEU A 169 -1.15 -4.19 2.42
C LEU A 169 -1.87 -3.98 3.75
N ALA A 170 -1.11 -3.83 4.84
CA ALA A 170 -1.68 -3.55 6.16
C ALA A 170 -2.47 -2.23 6.17
N LYS A 171 -1.89 -1.17 5.58
CA LYS A 171 -2.56 0.14 5.46
C LYS A 171 -3.86 0.07 4.66
N GLU A 172 -3.87 -0.71 3.58
CA GLU A 172 -5.07 -0.92 2.78
C GLU A 172 -6.14 -1.73 3.54
N GLN A 173 -5.73 -2.72 4.35
CA GLN A 173 -6.65 -3.47 5.20
C GLN A 173 -7.29 -2.59 6.27
N GLU A 174 -6.53 -1.70 6.91
CA GLU A 174 -7.08 -0.70 7.84
C GLU A 174 -8.18 0.13 7.19
N GLY A 175 -7.91 0.68 6.00
CA GLY A 175 -8.88 1.51 5.26
C GLY A 175 -10.16 0.75 4.90
N ARG A 176 -10.07 -0.54 4.58
CA ARG A 176 -11.24 -1.39 4.30
C ARG A 176 -12.09 -1.67 5.53
N VAL A 177 -11.47 -1.85 6.70
CA VAL A 177 -12.20 -2.02 7.95
C VAL A 177 -12.96 -0.74 8.29
N ASP A 178 -12.30 0.40 8.18
CA ASP A 178 -12.95 1.70 8.40
C ASP A 178 -14.14 1.91 7.46
N GLU A 179 -13.98 1.60 6.17
CA GLU A 179 -15.06 1.74 5.20
C GLU A 179 -16.22 0.78 5.48
N ALA A 180 -15.94 -0.48 5.83
CA ALA A 180 -16.97 -1.44 6.22
C ALA A 180 -17.76 -0.96 7.44
N LEU A 181 -17.09 -0.37 8.43
CA LEU A 181 -17.74 0.19 9.61
C LEU A 181 -18.59 1.43 9.27
N ARG A 182 -18.13 2.31 8.37
CA ARG A 182 -18.92 3.46 7.90
C ARG A 182 -20.18 3.01 7.15
N VAL A 183 -20.05 2.01 6.28
CA VAL A 183 -21.20 1.42 5.57
C VAL A 183 -22.18 0.79 6.55
N ALA A 184 -21.69 0.01 7.52
CA ALA A 184 -22.55 -0.59 8.54
C ALA A 184 -23.27 0.45 9.40
N LEU A 185 -22.57 1.51 9.82
CA LEU A 185 -23.15 2.62 10.57
C LEU A 185 -24.30 3.27 9.78
N ARG A 186 -24.06 3.60 8.51
CA ARG A 186 -25.07 4.19 7.63
C ARG A 186 -26.31 3.30 7.51
N ILE A 187 -26.13 1.99 7.27
CA ILE A 187 -27.24 1.04 7.13
C ILE A 187 -28.09 0.99 8.41
N ILE A 188 -27.45 1.00 9.58
CA ILE A 188 -28.13 0.93 10.87
C ILE A 188 -28.88 2.23 11.18
N GLU A 189 -28.28 3.39 10.87
CA GLU A 189 -28.93 4.70 11.02
C GLU A 189 -30.16 4.83 10.09
N GLU A 190 -30.03 4.44 8.81
CA GLU A 190 -31.13 4.42 7.86
C GLU A 190 -32.29 3.50 8.34
N ARG A 191 -31.95 2.35 8.95
CA ARG A 191 -32.93 1.44 9.53
C ARG A 191 -33.60 2.02 10.77
N ALA A 192 -32.85 2.68 11.65
CA ALA A 192 -33.40 3.35 12.83
C ALA A 192 -34.42 4.42 12.44
N GLU A 193 -34.09 5.24 11.44
CA GLU A 193 -34.97 6.30 10.91
C GLU A 193 -36.23 5.73 10.26
N LEU A 194 -36.11 4.69 9.42
CA LEU A 194 -37.27 4.03 8.80
C LEU A 194 -38.25 3.53 9.86
N VAL A 195 -37.73 2.82 10.86
CA VAL A 195 -38.54 2.24 11.92
C VAL A 195 -39.18 3.33 12.80
N HIS A 196 -38.46 4.42 13.10
CA HIS A 196 -39.02 5.57 13.80
C HIS A 196 -40.17 6.24 13.02
N ARG A 197 -40.07 6.32 11.69
CA ARG A 197 -41.17 6.81 10.84
C ARG A 197 -42.38 5.88 10.87
N MET A 198 -42.16 4.56 10.88
CA MET A 198 -43.24 3.58 11.03
C MET A 198 -43.93 3.71 12.38
N ALA A 199 -43.18 3.98 13.46
CA ALA A 199 -43.75 4.28 14.77
C ALA A 199 -44.65 5.53 14.73
N SER A 200 -44.15 6.59 14.09
CA SER A 200 -44.90 7.84 13.92
C SER A 200 -46.16 7.66 13.07
N ASP A 201 -46.11 6.83 12.02
CA ASP A 201 -47.28 6.49 11.22
C ASP A 201 -48.32 5.67 12.00
N GLY A 202 -47.86 4.70 12.80
CA GLY A 202 -48.71 3.93 13.71
C GLY A 202 -49.45 4.83 14.69
N ARG A 203 -48.78 5.85 15.25
CA ARG A 203 -49.40 6.86 16.13
C ARG A 203 -50.50 7.63 15.41
N ARG A 204 -50.22 8.15 14.21
CA ARG A 204 -51.20 8.89 13.39
C ARG A 204 -52.42 8.05 13.02
N SER A 205 -52.21 6.76 12.79
CA SER A 205 -53.25 5.81 12.39
C SER A 205 -53.99 5.17 13.58
N GLY A 206 -53.74 5.61 14.83
CA GLY A 206 -54.38 5.08 16.03
C GLY A 206 -53.96 3.67 16.45
N ARG A 207 -52.89 3.12 15.85
CA ARG A 207 -52.36 1.78 16.14
C ARG A 207 -51.27 1.84 17.21
N ALA A 208 -51.67 2.13 18.45
CA ALA A 208 -50.74 2.39 19.57
C ALA A 208 -49.71 1.27 19.82
N ALA A 209 -50.15 0.00 19.85
CA ALA A 209 -49.25 -1.14 20.09
C ALA A 209 -48.18 -1.30 18.99
N VAL A 210 -48.56 -1.05 17.73
CA VAL A 210 -47.63 -1.11 16.59
C VAL A 210 -46.62 0.04 16.67
N ALA A 211 -47.08 1.23 17.08
CA ALA A 211 -46.21 2.38 17.25
C ALA A 211 -45.16 2.16 18.34
N GLU A 212 -45.56 1.63 19.49
CA GLU A 212 -44.67 1.35 20.61
C GLU A 212 -43.62 0.29 20.26
N MET A 213 -44.04 -0.78 19.58
CA MET A 213 -43.13 -1.82 19.09
C MET A 213 -42.05 -1.26 18.16
N TYR A 214 -42.43 -0.39 17.21
CA TYR A 214 -41.46 0.23 16.31
C TYR A 214 -40.58 1.26 17.03
N GLU A 215 -41.11 2.03 17.99
CA GLU A 215 -40.29 2.99 18.74
C GLU A 215 -39.20 2.27 19.56
N ALA A 216 -39.54 1.17 20.24
CA ALA A 216 -38.57 0.35 20.96
C ALA A 216 -37.48 -0.19 20.02
N ARG A 217 -37.87 -0.64 18.82
CA ARG A 217 -36.93 -1.13 17.81
C ARG A 217 -36.03 -0.02 17.24
N ALA A 218 -36.56 1.19 17.05
CA ALA A 218 -35.76 2.34 16.64
C ALA A 218 -34.75 2.75 17.73
N ALA A 219 -35.12 2.66 19.01
CA ALA A 219 -34.18 2.87 20.11
C ALA A 219 -33.04 1.85 20.10
N GLU A 220 -33.34 0.56 19.92
CA GLU A 220 -32.33 -0.51 19.80
C GLU A 220 -31.34 -0.23 18.64
N TYR A 221 -31.83 0.16 17.46
CA TYR A 221 -30.95 0.50 16.34
C TYR A 221 -30.09 1.74 16.58
N ARG A 222 -30.61 2.74 17.31
CA ARG A 222 -29.81 3.91 17.72
C ARG A 222 -28.67 3.52 18.65
N GLU A 223 -28.90 2.59 19.59
CA GLU A 223 -27.84 2.08 20.46
C GLU A 223 -26.74 1.34 19.67
N TYR A 224 -27.12 0.54 18.67
CA TYR A 224 -26.15 -0.10 17.77
C TYR A 224 -25.35 0.91 16.95
N ALA A 225 -26.01 1.94 16.42
CA ALA A 225 -25.34 3.02 15.69
C ALA A 225 -24.34 3.76 16.58
N ASP A 226 -24.70 4.08 17.83
CA ASP A 226 -23.81 4.75 18.78
C ASP A 226 -22.59 3.89 19.14
N MET A 227 -22.77 2.57 19.25
CA MET A 227 -21.67 1.65 19.49
C MET A 227 -20.67 1.65 18.32
N ILE A 228 -21.16 1.55 17.09
CA ILE A 228 -20.31 1.58 15.89
C ILE A 228 -19.64 2.94 15.73
N ARG A 229 -20.37 4.04 15.96
CA ARG A 229 -19.83 5.40 15.89
C ARG A 229 -18.66 5.59 16.84
N ARG A 230 -18.73 5.08 18.07
CA ARG A 230 -17.60 5.13 19.02
C ARG A 230 -16.36 4.41 18.51
N VAL A 231 -16.53 3.29 17.79
CA VAL A 231 -15.40 2.54 17.20
C VAL A 231 -14.80 3.32 16.03
N VAL A 232 -15.64 3.83 15.12
CA VAL A 232 -15.20 4.62 13.96
C VAL A 232 -14.49 5.92 14.37
N LEU A 233 -14.99 6.62 15.40
CA LEU A 233 -14.34 7.85 15.88
C LEU A 233 -12.95 7.57 16.47
N LYS A 234 -12.76 6.44 17.15
CA LYS A 234 -11.44 6.02 17.65
C LYS A 234 -10.46 5.66 16.54
N SER A 235 -10.92 5.18 15.39
CA SER A 235 -10.03 4.90 14.25
C SER A 235 -9.68 6.15 13.43
N LEU A 236 -10.47 7.23 13.57
CA LEU A 236 -10.23 8.51 12.91
C LEU A 236 -9.28 9.46 13.67
N ASP A 237 -9.07 9.25 14.97
CA ASP A 237 -8.07 9.98 15.75
C ASP A 237 -6.69 9.32 15.57
N PRO A 238 -5.75 9.93 14.81
CA PRO A 238 -4.40 9.40 14.75
C PRO A 238 -3.75 9.45 16.14
N PRO A 239 -2.89 8.48 16.50
CA PRO A 239 -2.13 8.57 17.73
C PRO A 239 -1.40 9.92 17.76
N ALA A 240 -1.54 10.66 18.86
CA ALA A 240 -0.95 11.98 19.00
C ALA A 240 0.53 11.94 18.59
N ARG A 241 0.90 12.70 17.55
CA ARG A 241 2.31 12.93 17.19
C ARG A 241 3.02 13.32 18.49
N LYS A 242 4.00 12.51 18.92
CA LYS A 242 4.97 12.95 19.92
C LYS A 242 5.64 14.18 19.33
N ARG A 243 5.28 15.36 19.83
CA ARG A 243 6.07 16.57 19.63
C ARG A 243 7.34 16.35 20.44
N GLU A 244 8.41 15.92 19.79
CA GLU A 244 9.73 15.96 20.38
C GLU A 244 10.17 17.42 20.48
N VAL A 245 10.67 17.76 21.66
CA VAL A 245 11.16 19.06 22.12
C VAL A 245 12.56 19.29 21.60
#